data_AF-A0A925UHB1-F1
#
_entry.id   AF-A0A925UHB1-F1
#
_cell.length_a   1.000
_cell.length_b   1.000
_cell.length_c   1.000
_cell.angle_alpha   90.00
_cell.angle_beta   90.00
_cell.angle_gamma   90.00
#
_symmetry.space_group_name_H-M   'P 1'
#
loop_
_entity.id
_entity.type
_entity.pdbx_description
1 polymer ?
#
loop_
_entity_poly.entity_id
_entity_poly.type
_entity_poly.pdbx_seq_one_letter_code
_entity_poly.pdbx_strand_id
1 'polypeptide(L)'
;MHGRADTGTRLAALALAWLAGVALHLQQRMLWPIEGYGLALAIGAALLIVAWRWRRAYALGLVGALLIALGASGTRASVRLADALPA
;
A
#
# COMPACT_ATOMS: atom_id res chain seq x y z
N MET A 1 -2.44 22.40 -21.92
CA MET A 1 -2.46 23.02 -20.58
C MET A 1 -1.87 22.03 -19.58
N HIS A 2 -0.59 22.17 -19.23
CA HIS A 2 0.08 21.28 -18.28
C HIS A 2 -0.19 21.78 -16.85
N GLY A 3 -1.38 21.49 -16.34
CA GLY A 3 -1.81 21.83 -14.99
C GLY A 3 -1.00 21.06 -13.95
N ARG A 4 -0.20 21.77 -13.15
CA ARG A 4 0.46 21.23 -11.95
C ARG A 4 -0.64 20.75 -11.01
N ALA A 5 -0.89 19.43 -10.95
CA ALA A 5 -1.94 18.85 -10.11
C ALA A 5 -1.92 19.45 -8.70
N ASP A 6 -3.06 20.04 -8.30
CA ASP A 6 -3.25 20.70 -7.01
C ASP A 6 -2.98 19.72 -5.86
N THR A 7 -2.44 20.22 -4.76
CA THR A 7 -2.08 19.40 -3.58
C THR A 7 -3.28 18.58 -3.09
N GLY A 8 -4.49 19.13 -3.18
CA GLY A 8 -5.73 18.40 -2.83
C GLY A 8 -5.97 17.17 -3.71
N THR A 9 -5.80 17.28 -5.03
CA THR A 9 -5.93 16.15 -5.96
C THR A 9 -4.88 15.06 -5.68
N ARG A 10 -3.67 15.46 -5.27
CA ARG A 10 -2.60 14.54 -4.87
C ARG A 10 -2.90 13.83 -3.54
N LEU A 11 -3.56 14.48 -2.60
CA LEU A 11 -3.98 13.81 -1.36
C LEU A 11 -5.14 12.85 -1.62
N ALA A 12 -6.11 13.27 -2.45
CA ALA A 12 -7.24 12.42 -2.84
C ALA A 12 -6.76 11.16 -3.58
N ALA A 13 -5.84 11.30 -4.53
CA ALA A 13 -5.29 10.14 -5.24
C ALA A 13 -4.45 9.22 -4.33
N LEU A 14 -3.72 9.76 -3.34
CA LEU A 14 -3.05 8.94 -2.32
C LEU A 14 -4.05 8.16 -1.45
N ALA A 15 -5.14 8.81 -1.03
CA ALA A 15 -6.19 8.16 -0.27
C ALA A 15 -6.89 7.06 -1.10
N LEU A 16 -7.12 7.30 -2.40
CA LEU A 16 -7.65 6.30 -3.31
C LEU A 16 -6.68 5.12 -3.52
N ALA A 17 -5.39 5.39 -3.68
CA ALA A 17 -4.38 4.34 -3.78
C ALA A 17 -4.30 3.51 -2.49
N TRP A 18 -4.39 4.14 -1.33
CA TRP A 18 -4.49 3.44 -0.06
C TRP A 18 -5.71 2.52 0.00
N LEU A 19 -6.90 3.05 -0.31
CA LEU A 19 -8.16 2.28 -0.33
C LEU A 19 -8.11 1.13 -1.33
N ALA A 20 -7.52 1.35 -2.51
CA ALA A 20 -7.34 0.32 -3.52
C ALA A 20 -6.45 -0.83 -3.01
N GLY A 21 -5.41 -0.53 -2.22
CA GLY A 21 -4.55 -1.56 -1.63
C GLY A 21 -5.28 -2.40 -0.57
N VAL A 22 -6.12 -1.76 0.24
CA VAL A 22 -7.00 -2.47 1.19
C VAL A 22 -8.02 -3.32 0.44
N ALA A 23 -8.67 -2.78 -0.60
CA ALA A 23 -9.64 -3.51 -1.41
C ALA A 23 -9.01 -4.72 -2.10
N LEU A 24 -7.80 -4.56 -2.66
CA LEU A 24 -7.05 -5.66 -3.27
C LEU A 24 -6.78 -6.77 -2.26
N HIS A 25 -6.42 -6.42 -1.01
CA HIS A 25 -6.27 -7.39 0.06
C HIS A 25 -7.57 -8.16 0.32
N LEU A 26 -8.70 -7.44 0.42
CA LEU A 26 -10.02 -8.06 0.66
C LEU A 26 -10.48 -8.96 -0.49
N GLN A 27 -9.97 -8.75 -1.71
CA GLN A 27 -10.22 -9.64 -2.85
C GLN A 27 -9.38 -10.92 -2.81
N GLN A 28 -8.37 -11.02 -1.94
CA GLN A 28 -7.56 -12.23 -1.84
C GLN A 28 -8.36 -13.36 -1.18
N ARG A 29 -8.69 -14.39 -1.98
CA ARG A 29 -9.36 -15.62 -1.52
C ARG A 29 -8.51 -16.48 -0.60
N MET A 30 -7.18 -16.37 -0.71
CA MET A 30 -6.20 -17.07 0.12
C MET A 30 -5.15 -16.05 0.57
N LEU A 31 -4.85 -16.04 1.87
CA LEU A 31 -3.79 -15.18 2.39
C LEU A 31 -2.44 -15.64 1.84
N TRP A 32 -1.66 -14.70 1.31
CA TRP A 32 -0.26 -14.95 1.00
C TRP A 32 0.55 -15.27 2.26
N PRO A 33 1.71 -15.96 2.12
CA PRO A 33 2.68 -16.11 3.20
C PRO A 33 3.03 -14.74 3.78
N ILE A 34 3.26 -14.69 5.10
CA ILE A 34 3.53 -13.44 5.82
C ILE A 34 4.73 -12.67 5.26
N GLU A 35 5.72 -13.39 4.73
CA GLU A 35 6.90 -12.89 4.02
C GLU A 35 6.53 -12.06 2.80
N GLY A 36 5.50 -12.48 2.05
CA GLY A 36 5.01 -11.76 0.87
C GLY A 36 4.41 -10.39 1.21
N TYR A 37 3.72 -10.28 2.34
CA TYR A 37 3.21 -9.00 2.83
C TYR A 37 4.34 -8.10 3.37
N GLY A 38 5.35 -8.68 4.00
CA GLY A 38 6.56 -7.97 4.43
C GLY A 38 7.33 -7.36 3.27
N LEU A 39 7.49 -8.11 2.17
CA LEU A 39 8.09 -7.60 0.93
C LEU A 39 7.26 -6.49 0.30
N ALA A 40 5.93 -6.63 0.25
CA ALA A 40 5.05 -5.57 -0.25
C ALA A 40 5.19 -4.27 0.56
N LEU A 41 5.28 -4.36 1.89
CA LEU A 41 5.55 -3.21 2.76
C LEU A 41 6.91 -2.56 2.47
N ALA A 42 7.97 -3.37 2.37
CA ALA A 42 9.32 -2.88 2.10
C ALA A 42 9.43 -2.17 0.74
N ILE A 43 8.85 -2.77 -0.31
CA ILE A 43 8.81 -2.16 -1.64
C ILE A 43 7.96 -0.89 -1.61
N GLY A 44 6.80 -0.92 -0.95
CA GLY A 44 5.93 0.24 -0.82
C GLY A 44 6.60 1.43 -0.13
N ALA A 45 7.34 1.18 0.95
CA ALA A 45 8.12 2.17 1.68
C ALA A 45 9.27 2.74 0.81
N ALA A 46 10.00 1.87 0.11
CA ALA A 46 11.06 2.29 -0.80
C ALA A 46 10.52 3.21 -1.92
N LEU A 47 9.39 2.87 -2.51
CA LEU A 47 8.73 3.68 -3.54
C LEU A 47 8.27 5.05 -3.02
N LEU A 48 7.78 5.11 -1.77
CA LEU A 48 7.43 6.37 -1.11
C LEU A 48 8.65 7.25 -0.86
N ILE A 49 9.77 6.68 -0.41
CA ILE A 49 11.03 7.40 -0.21
C ILE A 49 11.56 7.93 -1.54
N VAL A 50 11.52 7.11 -2.60
CA VAL A 50 11.95 7.53 -3.95
C VAL A 50 11.04 8.63 -4.49
N ALA A 51 9.71 8.51 -4.32
CA ALA A 51 8.75 9.53 -4.71
C ALA A 51 8.95 10.85 -3.95
N TRP A 52 9.32 10.77 -2.68
CA TRP A 52 9.64 11.95 -1.87
C TRP A 52 10.94 12.62 -2.32
N ARG A 53 11.96 11.81 -2.62
CA ARG A 53 13.27 12.28 -3.10
C ARG A 53 13.18 12.88 -4.51
N TRP A 54 12.26 12.38 -5.34
CA TRP A 54 12.05 12.81 -6.72
C TRP A 54 10.64 13.38 -6.86
N ARG A 55 10.46 14.68 -6.60
CA ARG A 55 9.16 15.40 -6.64
C ARG A 55 8.32 15.21 -7.92
N ARG A 56 8.92 14.74 -9.02
CA ARG A 56 8.25 14.40 -10.29
C ARG A 56 7.67 12.97 -10.32
N ALA A 57 8.07 12.10 -9.41
CA ALA A 57 7.68 10.69 -9.36
C ALA A 57 6.46 10.43 -8.46
N TYR A 58 5.46 11.31 -8.53
CA TYR A 58 4.24 11.20 -7.72
C TYR A 58 3.49 9.88 -7.97
N ALA A 59 3.54 9.33 -9.19
CA ALA A 59 3.00 8.02 -9.52
C ALA A 59 3.64 6.89 -8.70
N LEU A 60 4.95 6.97 -8.39
CA LEU A 60 5.61 5.99 -7.51
C LEU A 60 5.08 6.08 -6.07
N GLY A 61 4.69 7.29 -5.62
CA GLY A 61 4.07 7.49 -4.31
C GLY A 61 2.70 6.83 -4.20
N LEU A 62 1.92 6.83 -5.29
CA LEU A 62 0.65 6.11 -5.36
C LEU A 62 0.85 4.60 -5.27
N VAL A 63 1.79 4.05 -6.05
CA VAL A 63 2.12 2.62 -5.99
C VAL A 63 2.67 2.25 -4.60
N GLY A 64 3.47 3.12 -3.99
CA GLY A 64 3.95 2.97 -2.63
C GLY A 64 2.81 2.87 -1.61
N ALA A 65 1.86 3.82 -1.65
CA ALA A 65 0.71 3.82 -0.76
C ALA A 65 -0.20 2.58 -0.93
N LEU A 66 -0.41 2.14 -2.17
CA LEU A 66 -1.14 0.92 -2.50
C LEU A 66 -0.49 -0.31 -1.86
N LEU A 67 0.82 -0.48 -2.04
CA LEU A 67 1.56 -1.63 -1.52
C LEU A 67 1.66 -1.63 0.01
N ILE A 68 1.83 -0.46 0.63
CA ILE A 68 1.81 -0.36 2.10
C ILE A 68 0.44 -0.74 2.66
N ALA A 69 -0.65 -0.25 2.07
CA ALA A 69 -2.00 -0.56 2.53
C ALA A 69 -2.31 -2.06 2.42
N LEU A 70 -1.89 -2.69 1.32
CA LEU A 70 -2.00 -4.12 1.09
C LEU A 70 -1.21 -4.92 2.15
N GLY A 71 0.07 -4.62 2.33
CA GLY A 71 0.93 -5.35 3.26
C GLY A 71 0.59 -5.11 4.74
N ALA A 72 0.20 -3.89 5.13
CA ALA A 72 -0.25 -3.59 6.49
C ALA A 72 -1.57 -4.32 6.82
N SER A 73 -2.49 -4.42 5.86
CA SER A 73 -3.75 -5.14 6.06
C SER A 73 -3.53 -6.65 6.15
N GLY A 74 -2.69 -7.21 5.26
CA GLY A 74 -2.36 -8.63 5.25
C GLY A 74 -1.56 -9.11 6.45
N THR A 75 -0.59 -8.33 6.94
CA THR A 75 0.13 -8.63 8.19
C THR A 75 -0.80 -8.65 9.38
N ARG A 76 -1.68 -7.64 9.51
CA ARG A 76 -2.66 -7.57 10.60
C ARG A 76 -3.68 -8.71 10.57
N ALA A 77 -4.13 -9.10 9.38
CA ALA A 77 -5.02 -10.24 9.20
C ALA A 77 -4.33 -11.55 9.58
N SER A 78 -3.07 -11.74 9.18
CA SER A 78 -2.28 -12.94 9.49
C SER A 78 -2.04 -13.10 11.00
N VAL A 79 -1.72 -12.01 11.71
CA VAL A 79 -1.58 -12.02 13.18
C VAL A 79 -2.90 -12.39 13.85
N ARG A 80 -4.02 -11.78 13.44
CA ARG A 80 -5.34 -12.14 13.97
C ARG A 80 -5.73 -13.58 13.69
N LEU A 81 -5.32 -14.14 12.56
CA LEU A 81 -5.58 -15.53 12.22
C LEU A 81 -4.77 -16.48 13.13
N ALA A 82 -3.51 -16.13 13.42
CA ALA A 82 -2.66 -16.88 14.35
C ALA A 82 -3.19 -16.81 15.80
N ASP A 83 -3.74 -15.66 16.22
CA ASP A 83 -4.38 -15.53 17.53
C ASP A 83 -5.69 -16.34 17.65
N ALA A 84 -6.42 -16.48 16.54
CA ALA A 84 -7.73 -17.17 16.51
C ALA A 84 -7.63 -18.70 16.35
N LEU A 85 -6.50 -19.20 15.82
CA LEU A 85 -6.23 -20.62 15.66
C LEU A 85 -5.15 -21.04 16.68
N PRO A 86 -5.54 -21.42 17.92
CA PRO A 86 -4.60 -22.05 18.84
C PRO A 86 -4.09 -23.36 18.24
N ALA A 87 -2.79 -23.60 18.41
CA ALA A 87 -2.08 -24.80 17.95
C ALA A 87 -2.59 -26.08 18.64
#